data_AF-A0A933P9Y2-F1
#
_entry.id   AF-A0A933P9Y2-F1
#
_cell.length_a   1.000
_cell.length_b   1.000
_cell.length_c   1.000
_cell.angle_alpha   90.00
_cell.angle_beta   90.00
_cell.angle_gamma   90.00
#
_symmetry.space_group_name_H-M   'P 1'
#
loop_
_entity.id
_entity.type
_entity.pdbx_description
1 polymer ?
#
loop_
_entity_poly.entity_id
_entity_poly.type
_entity_poly.pdbx_seq_one_letter_code
_entity_poly.pdbx_strand_id
1 'polypeptide(L)'
;MSAAPASGRTPVAAAVYFVLAAVGAVGTWYFNLRFTPTPDAPSYLEGWFANPASSSVAVDVIVVATVACIFYVREARRLGGRWTVVALVLVPLTFLVALAFTFPLFLGLREIALSRERPGPVPRPTT
;
A
#
# COMPACT_ATOMS: atom_id res chain seq x y z
N MET A 1 8.19 40.18 -3.80
CA MET A 1 9.01 39.22 -3.04
C MET A 1 8.49 37.83 -3.34
N SER A 2 9.25 37.04 -4.12
CA SER A 2 8.88 35.67 -4.51
C SER A 2 9.25 34.71 -3.38
N ALA A 3 8.27 33.99 -2.82
CA ALA A 3 8.51 32.99 -1.80
C ALA A 3 9.30 31.81 -2.42
N ALA A 4 10.44 31.46 -1.83
CA ALA A 4 11.26 30.34 -2.29
C ALA A 4 10.47 29.02 -2.21
N PRO A 5 10.59 28.12 -3.20
CA PRO A 5 9.89 26.83 -3.18
C PRO A 5 10.39 26.01 -2.00
N ALA A 6 9.47 25.57 -1.14
CA ALA A 6 9.76 24.66 -0.05
C ALA A 6 10.46 23.41 -0.61
N SER A 7 11.67 23.09 -0.13
CA SER A 7 12.44 21.94 -0.60
C SER A 7 11.62 20.66 -0.40
N GLY A 8 11.09 20.09 -1.47
CA GLY A 8 10.24 18.91 -1.46
C GLY A 8 11.05 17.64 -1.18
N ARG A 9 11.54 17.47 0.05
CA ARG A 9 12.11 16.19 0.48
C ARG A 9 10.98 15.20 0.71
N THR A 10 10.97 14.11 -0.05
CA THR A 10 10.11 12.96 0.20
C THR A 10 10.38 12.45 1.62
N PRO A 11 9.35 12.24 2.46
CA PRO A 11 9.54 11.67 3.79
C PRO A 11 10.27 10.32 3.69
N VAL A 12 11.23 10.06 4.58
CA VAL A 12 11.99 8.80 4.58
C VAL A 12 11.05 7.59 4.63
N ALA A 13 9.99 7.67 5.44
CA ALA A 13 8.95 6.65 5.51
C ALA A 13 8.29 6.39 4.14
N ALA A 14 7.98 7.45 3.37
CA ALA A 14 7.40 7.30 2.04
C ALA A 14 8.34 6.59 1.08
N ALA A 15 9.64 6.91 1.11
CA ALA A 15 10.64 6.22 0.30
C ALA A 15 10.73 4.73 0.65
N VAL A 16 10.77 4.40 1.94
CA VAL A 16 10.74 3.00 2.42
C VAL A 16 9.51 2.27 1.90
N TYR A 17 8.33 2.89 2.00
CA TYR A 17 7.11 2.29 1.51
C TYR A 17 7.13 2.07 -0.01
N PHE A 18 7.64 3.01 -0.81
CA PHE A 18 7.73 2.77 -2.26
C PHE A 18 8.71 1.66 -2.64
N VAL A 19 9.82 1.53 -1.92
CA VAL A 19 10.73 0.39 -2.09
C VAL A 19 10.02 -0.92 -1.75
N LEU A 20 9.32 -0.97 -0.61
CA LEU A 20 8.54 -2.15 -0.22
C LEU A 20 7.43 -2.47 -1.21
N ALA A 21 6.78 -1.46 -1.80
CA ALA A 21 5.80 -1.67 -2.86
C ALA A 21 6.43 -2.32 -4.09
N ALA A 22 7.58 -1.81 -4.55
CA ALA A 22 8.30 -2.41 -5.68
C ALA A 22 8.72 -3.85 -5.38
N VAL A 23 9.28 -4.11 -4.20
CA VAL A 23 9.64 -5.47 -3.74
C VAL A 23 8.41 -6.37 -3.69
N GLY A 24 7.29 -5.88 -3.15
CA GLY A 24 6.03 -6.62 -3.09
C GLY A 24 5.52 -7.00 -4.47
N ALA A 25 5.49 -6.04 -5.42
CA ALA A 25 5.05 -6.31 -6.79
C ALA A 25 5.94 -7.33 -7.50
N VAL A 26 7.26 -7.15 -7.45
CA VAL A 26 8.21 -8.06 -8.11
C VAL A 26 8.16 -9.45 -7.46
N GLY A 27 8.15 -9.49 -6.12
CA GLY A 27 8.15 -10.74 -5.35
C GLY A 27 6.90 -11.56 -5.61
N THR A 28 5.70 -10.98 -5.48
CA THR A 28 4.46 -11.74 -5.69
C THR A 28 4.33 -12.20 -7.14
N TRP A 29 4.60 -11.35 -8.12
CA TRP A 29 4.51 -11.76 -9.53
C TRP A 29 5.56 -12.79 -9.93
N TYR A 30 6.76 -12.74 -9.35
CA TYR A 30 7.77 -13.77 -9.59
C TYR A 30 7.26 -15.18 -9.21
N PHE A 31 6.59 -15.31 -8.07
CA PHE A 31 6.02 -16.58 -7.64
C PHE A 31 4.74 -16.94 -8.40
N ASN A 32 3.84 -15.98 -8.64
CA ASN A 32 2.59 -16.21 -9.38
C ASN A 32 2.85 -16.74 -10.79
N LEU A 33 3.82 -16.17 -11.50
CA LEU A 33 4.15 -16.55 -12.89
C LEU A 33 4.89 -17.89 -12.98
N ARG A 34 5.56 -18.31 -11.90
CA ARG A 34 6.25 -19.61 -11.82
C ARG A 34 5.38 -20.72 -11.27
N PHE A 35 4.14 -20.43 -10.89
CA PHE A 35 3.23 -21.44 -10.40
C PHE A 35 2.98 -22.50 -11.47
N THR A 36 3.24 -23.74 -11.11
CA THR A 36 2.92 -24.92 -11.92
C THR A 36 1.89 -25.75 -11.18
N PRO A 37 0.74 -26.07 -11.80
CA PRO A 37 -0.28 -26.93 -11.20
C PRO A 37 0.28 -28.26 -10.69
N THR A 38 -0.22 -28.72 -9.56
CA THR A 38 0.07 -30.04 -8.96
C THR A 38 -1.25 -30.70 -8.54
N PRO A 39 -1.26 -32.02 -8.23
CA PRO A 39 -2.50 -32.68 -7.78
C PRO A 39 -3.13 -32.02 -6.54
N ASP A 40 -2.31 -31.56 -5.59
CA ASP A 40 -2.77 -30.89 -4.36
C ASP A 40 -3.03 -29.39 -4.56
N ALA A 41 -2.55 -28.80 -5.66
CA ALA A 41 -2.80 -27.41 -6.06
C ALA A 41 -3.10 -27.32 -7.56
N PRO A 42 -4.31 -27.72 -8.01
CA PRO A 42 -4.67 -27.73 -9.43
C PRO A 42 -4.73 -26.33 -10.07
N SER A 43 -4.99 -25.30 -9.26
CA SER A 43 -4.98 -23.89 -9.67
C SER A 43 -4.21 -23.04 -8.67
N TYR A 44 -3.80 -21.84 -9.07
CA TYR A 44 -3.07 -20.92 -8.19
C TYR A 44 -3.88 -20.58 -6.92
N LEU A 45 -5.20 -20.39 -7.07
CA LEU A 45 -6.10 -20.11 -5.96
C LEU A 45 -6.31 -21.33 -5.05
N GLU A 46 -6.40 -22.54 -5.62
CA GLU A 46 -6.46 -23.76 -4.80
C GLU A 46 -5.14 -24.02 -4.06
N GLY A 47 -4.01 -23.60 -4.64
CA GLY A 47 -2.70 -23.65 -3.97
C GLY A 47 -2.63 -22.88 -2.66
N TRP A 48 -3.44 -21.82 -2.51
CA TRP A 48 -3.56 -21.08 -1.25
C TRP A 48 -4.12 -21.94 -0.12
N PHE A 49 -4.86 -23.01 -0.45
CA PHE A 49 -5.52 -23.90 0.51
C PHE A 49 -5.07 -25.36 0.40
N ALA A 50 -3.96 -25.63 -0.28
CA ALA A 50 -3.46 -27.00 -0.52
C ALA A 50 -3.06 -27.76 0.76
N ASN A 51 -2.65 -27.07 1.83
CA ASN A 51 -2.29 -27.68 3.11
C ASN A 51 -2.50 -26.70 4.28
N PRO A 52 -2.39 -27.13 5.55
CA PRO A 52 -2.62 -26.25 6.70
C PRO A 52 -1.71 -25.03 6.76
N ALA A 53 -0.44 -25.14 6.33
CA ALA A 53 0.50 -24.03 6.35
C ALA A 53 0.15 -22.97 5.29
N SER A 54 -0.12 -23.38 4.04
CA SER A 54 -0.56 -22.43 2.99
C SER A 54 -1.91 -21.80 3.35
N SER A 55 -2.85 -22.60 3.89
CA SER A 55 -4.16 -22.12 4.32
C SER A 55 -4.06 -21.05 5.42
N SER A 56 -3.17 -21.23 6.40
CA SER A 56 -2.93 -20.22 7.44
C SER A 56 -2.48 -18.89 6.83
N VAL A 57 -1.52 -18.93 5.91
CA VAL A 57 -1.02 -17.72 5.22
C VAL A 57 -2.11 -17.08 4.36
N ALA A 58 -2.92 -17.88 3.68
CA ALA A 58 -4.04 -17.39 2.89
C ALA A 58 -5.06 -16.64 3.76
N VAL A 59 -5.43 -17.21 4.92
CA VAL A 59 -6.34 -16.57 5.88
C VAL A 59 -5.74 -15.25 6.39
N ASP A 60 -4.47 -15.24 6.79
CA ASP A 60 -3.78 -14.03 7.24
C ASP A 60 -3.86 -12.93 6.18
N VAL A 61 -3.53 -13.26 4.92
CA VAL A 61 -3.56 -12.32 3.80
C VAL A 61 -4.98 -11.81 3.52
N ILE A 62 -5.99 -12.68 3.53
CA ILE A 62 -7.40 -12.29 3.27
C ILE A 62 -7.91 -11.34 4.35
N VAL A 63 -7.64 -11.65 5.62
CA VAL A 63 -8.05 -10.81 6.76
C VAL A 63 -7.37 -9.45 6.68
N VAL A 64 -6.05 -9.41 6.50
CA VAL A 64 -5.30 -8.16 6.40
C VAL A 64 -5.69 -7.37 5.14
N ALA A 65 -5.94 -8.03 4.01
CA ALA A 65 -6.40 -7.36 2.79
C ALA A 65 -7.76 -6.68 2.99
N THR A 66 -8.67 -7.32 3.72
CA THR A 66 -9.98 -6.76 4.05
C THR A 66 -9.83 -5.52 4.93
N VAL A 67 -9.02 -5.60 5.98
CA VAL A 67 -8.72 -4.46 6.85
C VAL A 67 -8.03 -3.33 6.09
N ALA A 68 -7.09 -3.64 5.19
CA ALA A 68 -6.41 -2.68 4.35
C ALA A 68 -7.40 -1.96 3.41
N CYS A 69 -8.34 -2.67 2.78
CA CYS A 69 -9.38 -2.06 1.95
C CYS A 69 -10.25 -1.08 2.75
N ILE A 70 -10.68 -1.47 3.96
CA ILE A 70 -11.42 -0.58 4.87
C ILE A 70 -10.59 0.65 5.22
N PHE A 71 -9.30 0.45 5.53
CA PHE A 71 -8.38 1.52 5.86
C PHE A 71 -8.21 2.52 4.71
N TYR A 72 -8.01 2.05 3.47
CA TYR A 72 -7.92 2.91 2.28
C TYR A 72 -9.14 3.81 2.16
N VAL A 73 -10.33 3.23 2.27
CA VAL A 73 -11.60 3.98 2.13
C VAL A 73 -11.77 4.99 3.26
N ARG A 74 -11.51 4.60 4.51
CA ARG A 74 -11.66 5.49 5.68
C ARG A 74 -10.68 6.65 5.62
N GLU A 75 -9.41 6.38 5.34
CA GLU A 75 -8.39 7.42 5.29
C GLU A 75 -8.58 8.31 4.05
N ALA A 76 -9.01 7.75 2.93
CA ALA A 76 -9.36 8.54 1.75
C ALA A 76 -10.51 9.52 2.00
N ARG A 77 -11.55 9.08 2.73
CA ARG A 77 -12.65 9.96 3.15
C ARG A 77 -12.18 11.06 4.08
N ARG A 78 -11.21 10.78 4.96
CA ARG A 78 -10.63 11.77 5.88
C ARG A 78 -9.81 12.83 5.15
N LEU A 79 -9.03 12.44 4.14
CA LEU A 79 -8.20 13.37 3.34
C LEU A 79 -8.98 14.10 2.24
N GLY A 80 -10.12 13.54 1.80
CA GLY A 80 -11.03 14.16 0.84
C GLY A 80 -10.52 14.26 -0.60
N GLY A 81 -11.39 14.72 -1.50
CA GLY A 81 -11.07 15.00 -2.90
C GLY A 81 -10.55 13.80 -3.68
N ARG A 82 -9.36 13.95 -4.30
CA ARG A 82 -8.71 12.91 -5.14
C ARG A 82 -8.43 11.60 -4.41
N TRP A 83 -8.39 11.62 -3.07
CA TRP A 83 -8.11 10.43 -2.28
C TRP A 83 -9.20 9.37 -2.38
N THR A 84 -10.46 9.77 -2.59
CA THR A 84 -11.56 8.83 -2.85
C THR A 84 -11.30 8.02 -4.12
N VAL A 85 -10.75 8.65 -5.17
CA VAL A 85 -10.36 7.97 -6.41
C VAL A 85 -9.17 7.05 -6.17
N VAL A 86 -8.18 7.48 -5.38
CA VAL A 86 -7.04 6.63 -4.99
C VAL A 86 -7.52 5.35 -4.30
N ALA A 87 -8.44 5.44 -3.33
CA ALA A 87 -9.00 4.27 -2.67
C ALA A 87 -9.81 3.39 -3.65
N LEU A 88 -10.65 3.99 -4.50
CA LEU A 88 -11.44 3.29 -5.51
C LEU A 88 -10.55 2.47 -6.47
N VAL A 89 -9.36 2.97 -6.79
CA VAL A 89 -8.39 2.28 -7.67
C VAL A 89 -7.59 1.22 -6.91
N LEU A 90 -7.14 1.50 -5.69
CA LEU A 90 -6.26 0.58 -4.95
C LEU A 90 -6.99 -0.65 -4.39
N VAL A 91 -8.28 -0.55 -4.06
CA VAL A 91 -9.08 -1.70 -3.62
C VAL A 91 -9.08 -2.82 -4.68
N PRO A 92 -9.53 -2.61 -5.93
CA PRO A 92 -9.49 -3.67 -6.95
C PRO A 92 -8.06 -4.07 -7.29
N LEU A 93 -7.12 -3.12 -7.32
CA LEU A 93 -5.71 -3.41 -7.61
C LEU A 93 -5.07 -4.34 -6.56
N THR A 94 -5.59 -4.36 -5.32
CA THR A 94 -5.12 -5.27 -4.26
C THR A 94 -5.36 -6.73 -4.63
N PHE A 95 -6.46 -7.02 -5.32
CA PHE A 95 -6.82 -8.36 -5.78
C PHE A 95 -6.19 -8.70 -7.14
N LEU A 96 -5.99 -7.70 -8.01
CA LEU A 96 -5.40 -7.91 -9.34
C LEU A 96 -3.87 -8.01 -9.33
N VAL A 97 -3.20 -7.27 -8.43
CA VAL A 97 -1.73 -7.21 -8.37
C VAL A 97 -1.23 -7.93 -7.13
N ALA A 98 -1.41 -7.34 -5.96
CA ALA A 98 -1.13 -7.91 -4.64
C ALA A 98 -1.31 -6.87 -3.53
N LEU A 99 -1.74 -7.32 -2.35
CA LEU A 99 -1.72 -6.51 -1.13
C LEU A 99 -0.32 -6.00 -0.78
N ALA A 100 0.70 -6.85 -0.97
CA ALA A 100 2.10 -6.51 -0.71
C ALA A 100 2.60 -5.32 -1.56
N PHE A 101 1.94 -5.00 -2.67
CA PHE A 101 2.20 -3.81 -3.47
C PHE A 101 1.30 -2.64 -3.06
N THR A 102 -0.01 -2.84 -3.03
CA THR A 102 -0.97 -1.73 -2.89
C THR A 102 -0.93 -1.07 -1.53
N PHE A 103 -0.69 -1.84 -0.46
CA PHE A 103 -0.66 -1.32 0.90
C PHE A 103 0.50 -0.36 1.15
N PRO A 104 1.76 -0.75 0.91
CA PRO A 104 2.87 0.21 1.04
C PRO A 104 2.75 1.36 0.02
N LEU A 105 2.26 1.13 -1.20
CA LEU A 105 2.01 2.24 -2.14
C LEU A 105 1.05 3.28 -1.54
N PHE A 106 -0.07 2.84 -0.95
CA PHE A 106 -1.01 3.72 -0.27
C PHE A 106 -0.36 4.51 0.87
N LEU A 107 0.41 3.83 1.72
CA LEU A 107 1.10 4.46 2.85
C LEU A 107 2.12 5.50 2.38
N GLY A 108 2.89 5.22 1.32
CA GLY A 108 3.85 6.17 0.76
C GLY A 108 3.17 7.44 0.22
N LEU A 109 2.09 7.29 -0.53
CA LEU A 109 1.29 8.42 -1.00
C LEU A 109 0.72 9.23 0.18
N ARG A 110 0.25 8.52 1.22
CA ARG A 110 -0.36 9.11 2.40
C ARG A 110 0.64 9.98 3.15
N GLU A 111 1.86 9.49 3.36
CA GLU A 111 2.91 10.27 4.03
C GLU A 111 3.28 11.55 3.27
N ILE A 112 3.26 11.50 1.93
CA ILE A 112 3.45 12.70 1.11
C ILE A 112 2.32 13.71 1.33
N ALA A 113 1.06 13.28 1.38
CA ALA A 113 -0.06 14.20 1.64
C ALA A 113 0.02 14.83 3.03
N LEU A 114 0.25 14.03 4.07
CA LEU A 114 0.34 14.54 5.44
C LEU A 114 1.50 15.52 5.62
N SER A 115 2.60 15.31 4.90
CA SER A 115 3.74 16.22 4.94
C SER A 115 3.47 17.57 4.27
N ARG A 116 2.53 17.62 3.31
CA ARG A 116 2.08 18.86 2.68
C ARG A 116 1.10 19.66 3.55
N GLU A 117 0.39 18.98 4.44
CA GLU A 117 -0.58 19.59 5.36
C GLU A 117 0.03 20.09 6.67
N ARG A 118 1.27 19.68 6.99
CA ARG A 118 1.97 20.19 8.19
C ARG A 118 2.31 21.68 8.02
N PRO A 119 1.82 22.57 8.91
CA PRO A 119 2.26 23.95 8.95
C PRO A 119 3.78 24.02 9.18
N GLY A 120 4.45 24.96 8.52
CA GLY A 120 5.87 25.22 8.75
C GLY A 120 6.15 25.59 10.23
N PRO A 121 7.42 25.53 10.68
CA PRO A 121 7.77 25.87 12.05
C PRO A 121 7.23 27.27 12.43
N VAL A 122 6.45 27.36 13.51
CA VAL A 122 6.03 28.66 14.06
C VAL A 122 7.30 29.40 14.52
N PRO A 123 7.57 30.63 14.03
CA PRO A 123 8.73 31.40 14.47
C PRO A 123 8.72 31.55 16.00
N ARG A 124 9.82 31.18 16.66
CA ARG A 124 9.94 31.43 18.11
C ARG A 124 10.03 32.94 18.33
N PRO A 125 9.25 33.52 19.26
CA PRO A 125 9.38 34.93 19.60
C PRO A 125 10.80 35.17 20.15
N THR A 126 11.52 36.09 19.54
CA THR A 126 12.80 36.62 20.03
C THR A 126 12.47 37.58 21.18
N THR A 127 12.82 37.20 22.40
CA THR A 127 12.91 38.12 23.56
C THR A 127 14.21 38.89 23.52
#